data_AF-A0A2M7PWM4-F1
#
_entry.id   AF-A0A2M7PWM4-F1
#
_cell.length_a   1.000
_cell.length_b   1.000
_cell.length_c   1.000
_cell.angle_alpha   90.00
_cell.angle_beta   90.00
_cell.angle_gamma   90.00
#
_symmetry.space_group_name_H-M   'P 1'
#
loop_
_entity.id
_entity.type
_entity.pdbx_description
1 polymer ?
#
loop_
_entity_poly.entity_id
_entity_poly.type
_entity_poly.pdbx_seq_one_letter_code
_entity_poly.pdbx_strand_id
1 'polypeptide(L)'
;MSLFNVLIFFKKTITVLGIIVLLLLFFQVFSFFQKSEYCNCVVVEYESNFTGKWLKHSNSTSFEVRKTEECIALDVTIDNGTGAKEGRVRWAECLSGPDCNEAGNF
;
A
#
# COMPACT_ATOMS: atom_id res chain seq x y z
N MET A 1 -4.72 15.14 -54.85
CA MET A 1 -5.16 14.58 -53.55
C MET A 1 -6.28 15.46 -53.02
N SER A 2 -7.52 14.95 -52.90
CA SER A 2 -8.70 15.77 -52.57
C SER A 2 -8.64 16.32 -51.14
N LEU A 3 -9.04 17.59 -50.94
CA LEU A 3 -9.22 18.25 -49.63
C LEU A 3 -10.01 17.39 -48.63
N PHE A 4 -10.90 16.54 -49.15
CA PHE A 4 -11.71 15.61 -48.37
C PHE A 4 -10.86 14.53 -47.67
N ASN A 5 -9.82 14.02 -48.33
CA ASN A 5 -8.91 13.03 -47.75
C ASN A 5 -8.00 13.63 -46.68
N VAL A 6 -7.65 14.91 -46.81
CA VAL A 6 -6.85 15.66 -45.82
C VAL A 6 -7.65 15.85 -44.54
N LEU A 7 -8.92 16.27 -44.64
CA LEU A 7 -9.83 16.44 -43.50
C LEU A 7 -10.09 15.12 -42.74
N ILE A 8 -10.27 14.01 -43.45
CA ILE A 8 -10.43 12.68 -42.83
C ILE A 8 -9.16 12.26 -42.07
N PHE A 9 -7.98 12.56 -42.63
CA PHE A 9 -6.71 12.23 -41.99
C PHE A 9 -6.52 13.02 -40.70
N PHE A 10 -6.72 14.35 -40.72
CA PHE A 10 -6.63 15.20 -39.52
C PHE A 10 -7.60 14.78 -38.42
N LYS A 11 -8.84 14.41 -38.79
CA LYS A 11 -9.86 13.97 -37.83
C LYS A 11 -9.44 12.66 -37.13
N LYS A 12 -8.86 11.71 -37.86
CA LYS A 12 -8.33 10.47 -37.29
C LYS A 12 -7.14 10.72 -36.36
N THR A 13 -6.23 11.62 -36.74
CA THR A 13 -5.07 11.96 -35.92
C THR A 13 -5.47 12.57 -34.57
N ILE A 14 -6.47 13.47 -34.57
CA ILE A 14 -6.97 14.10 -33.33
C ILE A 14 -7.61 13.06 -32.40
N THR A 15 -8.43 12.14 -32.94
CA THR A 15 -9.05 11.09 -32.13
C THR A 15 -8.01 10.16 -31.50
N VAL A 16 -6.99 9.75 -32.27
CA VAL A 16 -5.90 8.91 -31.76
C VAL A 16 -5.11 9.64 -30.67
N LEU A 17 -4.80 10.92 -30.87
CA LEU A 17 -4.10 11.73 -29.87
C LEU A 17 -4.91 11.84 -28.57
N GLY A 18 -6.23 12.05 -28.67
CA GLY A 18 -7.12 12.11 -27.53
C GLY A 18 -7.16 10.80 -26.73
N ILE A 19 -7.17 9.65 -27.43
CA ILE A 19 -7.13 8.33 -26.78
C ILE A 19 -5.79 8.14 -26.05
N ILE A 20 -4.67 8.56 -26.64
CA ILE A 20 -3.34 8.46 -26.01
C ILE A 20 -3.27 9.31 -24.75
N VAL A 21 -3.74 10.56 -24.80
CA VAL A 21 -3.77 11.45 -23.62
C VAL A 21 -4.66 10.86 -22.53
N LEU A 22 -5.83 10.30 -22.88
CA LEU A 22 -6.71 9.64 -21.94
C LEU A 22 -6.04 8.42 -21.27
N LEU A 23 -5.33 7.60 -22.04
CA LEU A 23 -4.60 6.44 -21.52
C LEU A 23 -3.47 6.85 -20.56
N LEU A 24 -2.72 7.91 -20.89
CA LEU A 24 -1.65 8.42 -20.03
C LEU A 24 -2.19 8.94 -18.69
N LEU A 25 -3.32 9.65 -18.70
CA LEU A 25 -3.98 10.10 -17.47
C LEU A 25 -4.48 8.93 -16.63
N PHE A 26 -4.99 7.87 -17.25
CA PHE A 26 -5.45 6.67 -16.54
C PHE A 26 -4.29 5.91 -15.88
N PHE A 27 -3.13 5.86 -16.54
CA PHE A 27 -1.94 5.18 -16.00
C PHE A 27 -1.38 5.86 -14.74
N GLN A 28 -1.45 7.19 -14.66
CA GLN A 28 -0.98 7.91 -13.47
C GLN A 28 -1.80 7.62 -12.22
N VAL A 29 -3.09 7.31 -12.35
CA VAL A 29 -3.96 6.98 -11.20
C VAL A 29 -3.59 5.63 -10.57
N PHE A 30 -3.12 4.66 -11.35
CA PHE A 30 -2.76 3.33 -10.83
C PHE A 30 -1.46 3.33 -10.03
N SER A 31 -0.50 4.20 -10.35
CA SER A 31 0.78 4.26 -9.62
C SER A 31 0.66 4.78 -8.19
N PHE A 32 -0.42 5.52 -7.86
CA PHE A 32 -0.65 6.00 -6.50
C PHE A 32 -1.13 4.92 -5.51
N PHE A 33 -1.56 3.76 -5.99
CA PHE A 33 -2.05 2.66 -5.14
C PHE A 33 -1.04 1.53 -4.94
N GLN A 34 0.22 1.70 -5.37
CA GLN A 34 1.25 0.71 -5.04
C GLN A 34 1.50 0.73 -3.54
N LYS A 35 1.15 -0.38 -2.86
CA LYS A 35 1.52 -0.66 -1.48
C LYS A 35 3.03 -0.52 -1.33
N SER A 36 3.50 0.05 -0.21
CA SER A 36 4.94 0.25 -0.03
C SER A 36 5.75 -1.03 0.16
N GLU A 37 5.07 -2.17 0.34
CA GLU A 37 5.63 -3.47 0.74
C GLU A 37 6.22 -3.50 2.15
N TYR A 38 6.31 -2.35 2.83
CA TYR A 38 6.76 -2.23 4.22
C TYR A 38 5.57 -2.02 5.17
N CYS A 39 5.75 -2.46 6.41
CA CYS A 39 4.81 -2.25 7.49
C CYS A 39 5.56 -1.95 8.79
N ASN A 40 4.89 -1.25 9.70
CA ASN A 40 5.36 -1.17 11.07
C ASN A 40 4.87 -2.41 11.83
N CYS A 41 5.80 -3.19 12.40
CA CYS A 41 5.54 -4.44 13.10
C CYS A 41 5.77 -4.28 14.59
N VAL A 42 4.78 -4.64 15.38
CA VAL A 42 4.90 -4.70 16.83
C VAL A 42 4.70 -6.14 17.29
N VAL A 43 5.65 -6.64 18.09
CA VAL A 43 5.53 -7.91 18.79
C VAL A 43 5.53 -7.64 20.29
N VAL A 44 4.53 -8.16 21.00
CA VAL A 44 4.40 -8.04 22.45
C VAL A 44 4.44 -9.43 23.11
N GLU A 45 4.78 -9.47 24.40
CA GLU A 45 4.76 -10.74 25.16
C GLU A 45 3.32 -11.27 25.37
N TYR A 46 2.40 -10.36 25.73
CA TYR A 46 0.99 -10.64 25.94
C TYR A 46 0.13 -9.68 25.12
N GLU A 47 -0.95 -10.18 24.50
CA GLU A 47 -1.85 -9.35 23.69
C GLU A 47 -2.42 -8.15 24.48
N SER A 48 -2.63 -8.30 25.79
CA SER A 48 -3.07 -7.22 26.68
C SER A 48 -2.11 -6.03 26.75
N ASN A 49 -0.87 -6.16 26.25
CA ASN A 49 0.08 -5.06 26.18
C ASN A 49 -0.25 -4.10 25.03
N PHE A 50 -1.10 -4.49 24.09
CA PHE A 50 -1.70 -3.56 23.14
C PHE A 50 -2.80 -2.73 23.79
N THR A 51 -2.81 -1.43 23.46
CA THR A 51 -3.86 -0.49 23.87
C THR A 51 -4.79 -0.26 22.69
N GLY A 52 -5.97 -0.89 22.71
CA GLY A 52 -6.96 -0.75 21.65
C GLY A 52 -6.75 -1.74 20.49
N LYS A 53 -7.17 -1.35 19.28
CA LYS A 53 -7.25 -2.23 18.09
C LYS A 53 -6.10 -2.06 17.09
N TRP A 54 -5.15 -1.19 17.41
CA TRP A 54 -4.07 -0.81 16.50
C TRP A 54 -2.72 -1.18 17.11
N LEU A 55 -1.68 -0.44 16.74
CA LEU A 55 -0.29 -0.74 17.07
C LEU A 55 0.15 -0.09 18.38
N LYS A 56 -0.63 0.82 18.96
CA LYS A 56 -0.31 1.38 20.27
C LYS A 56 -0.12 0.30 21.32
N HIS A 57 1.01 0.33 22.02
CA HIS A 57 1.37 -0.66 23.03
C HIS A 57 2.02 0.00 24.25
N SER A 58 1.91 -0.63 25.42
CA SER A 58 2.60 -0.21 26.65
C SER A 58 4.00 -0.82 26.78
N ASN A 59 4.18 -2.02 26.23
CA ASN A 59 5.44 -2.75 26.27
C ASN A 59 5.54 -3.68 25.05
N SER A 60 6.63 -3.56 24.29
CA SER A 60 6.90 -4.37 23.09
C SER A 60 8.21 -5.12 23.24
N THR A 61 8.21 -6.38 22.85
CA THR A 61 9.43 -7.18 22.66
C THR A 61 10.19 -6.72 21.42
N SER A 62 9.48 -6.32 20.38
CA SER A 62 10.04 -5.76 19.14
C SER A 62 9.10 -4.71 18.56
N PHE A 63 9.68 -3.62 18.05
CA PHE A 63 9.00 -2.57 17.31
C PHE A 63 9.91 -2.08 16.19
N GLU A 64 9.63 -2.49 14.96
CA GLU A 64 10.46 -2.14 13.81
C GLU A 64 9.69 -2.14 12.49
N VAL A 65 10.17 -1.33 11.56
CA VAL A 65 9.72 -1.33 10.17
C VAL A 65 10.37 -2.49 9.44
N ARG A 66 9.56 -3.34 8.82
CA ARG A 66 10.03 -4.49 8.04
C ARG A 66 9.12 -4.75 6.85
N LYS A 67 9.42 -5.78 6.05
CA LYS A 67 8.54 -6.16 4.95
C LYS A 67 7.23 -6.73 5.48
N THR A 68 6.14 -6.42 4.80
CA THR A 68 4.79 -6.88 5.20
C THR A 68 4.71 -8.40 5.27
N GLU A 69 5.33 -9.08 4.31
CA GLU A 69 5.39 -10.55 4.28
C GLU A 69 6.13 -11.13 5.50
N GLU A 70 7.14 -10.45 6.02
CA GLU A 70 7.90 -10.90 7.20
C GLU A 70 7.04 -10.79 8.46
N CYS A 71 6.24 -9.74 8.61
CA CYS A 71 5.28 -9.63 9.73
C CYS A 71 4.17 -10.65 9.65
N ILE A 72 3.64 -10.92 8.45
CA ILE A 72 2.62 -11.96 8.26
C ILE A 72 3.19 -13.33 8.63
N ALA A 73 4.42 -13.63 8.22
CA ALA A 73 5.08 -14.88 8.61
C ALA A 73 5.26 -14.99 10.14
N LEU A 74 5.58 -13.88 10.81
CA LEU A 74 5.68 -13.83 12.28
C LEU A 74 4.33 -14.03 12.97
N ASP A 75 3.27 -13.37 12.51
CA ASP A 75 1.90 -13.54 13.00
C ASP A 75 1.43 -15.00 12.82
N VAL A 76 1.71 -15.62 11.67
CA VAL A 76 1.45 -17.05 11.45
C VAL A 76 2.25 -17.93 12.42
N THR A 77 3.51 -17.59 12.68
CA THR A 77 4.37 -18.39 13.56
C THR A 77 3.99 -18.27 15.03
N ILE A 78 3.60 -17.08 15.48
CA ILE A 78 3.37 -16.76 16.90
C ILE A 78 1.90 -16.93 17.28
N ASP A 79 0.97 -16.49 16.42
CA ASP A 79 -0.46 -16.43 16.72
C ASP A 79 -1.33 -17.22 15.73
N ASN A 80 -0.73 -18.03 14.85
CA ASN A 80 -1.43 -18.82 13.84
C ASN A 80 -2.21 -17.95 12.83
N GLY A 81 -1.77 -16.71 12.61
CA GLY A 81 -2.28 -15.84 11.54
C GLY A 81 -3.57 -15.12 11.95
N THR A 82 -3.58 -14.52 13.12
CA THR A 82 -4.72 -13.74 13.64
C THR A 82 -5.00 -12.48 12.81
N GLY A 83 -4.03 -12.05 11.99
CA GLY A 83 -4.13 -10.90 11.13
C GLY A 83 -3.57 -9.63 11.77
N ALA A 84 -3.60 -8.54 11.00
CA ALA A 84 -2.87 -7.31 11.29
C ALA A 84 -3.20 -6.61 12.64
N LYS A 85 -4.32 -6.93 13.29
CA LYS A 85 -4.90 -6.12 14.38
C LYS A 85 -5.20 -6.90 15.66
N GLU A 86 -4.89 -8.18 15.70
CA GLU A 86 -5.25 -9.09 16.79
C GLU A 86 -4.04 -9.95 17.15
N GLY A 87 -4.02 -10.51 18.36
CA GLY A 87 -2.89 -11.32 18.81
C GLY A 87 -1.71 -10.52 19.36
N ARG A 88 -0.58 -11.22 19.51
CA ARG A 88 0.70 -10.72 20.03
C ARG A 88 1.57 -10.10 18.95
N VAL A 89 1.30 -10.37 17.68
CA VAL A 89 1.91 -9.72 16.53
C VAL A 89 0.87 -8.86 15.84
N ARG A 90 1.11 -7.55 15.79
CA ARG A 90 0.28 -6.62 15.02
C ARG A 90 1.13 -5.84 14.05
N TRP A 91 0.57 -5.50 12.90
CA TRP A 91 1.30 -4.79 11.86
C TRP A 91 0.39 -3.83 11.09
N ALA A 92 0.95 -2.74 10.57
CA ALA A 92 0.22 -1.79 9.72
C ALA A 92 1.07 -1.41 8.50
N GLU A 93 0.51 -1.59 7.30
CA GLU A 93 1.18 -1.22 6.05
C GLU A 93 1.46 0.28 6.00
N CYS A 94 2.61 0.62 5.43
CA CYS A 94 3.04 2.00 5.27
C CYS A 94 2.55 2.53 3.92
N LEU A 95 2.10 3.78 3.89
CA LEU A 95 1.52 4.38 2.69
C LEU A 95 2.57 4.74 1.63
N SER A 96 3.82 5.02 2.05
CA SER A 96 4.88 5.44 1.14
C SER A 96 6.25 4.96 1.63
N GLY A 97 6.85 4.01 0.91
CA GLY A 97 8.17 3.47 1.21
C GLY A 97 8.32 2.88 2.63
N PRO A 98 9.56 2.79 3.15
CA PRO A 98 9.84 2.38 4.53
C PRO A 98 9.56 3.50 5.55
N ASP A 99 9.05 4.64 5.09
CA ASP A 99 8.77 5.78 5.94
C ASP A 99 7.41 5.59 6.64
N CYS A 100 7.44 4.81 7.71
CA CYS A 100 6.27 4.42 8.49
C CYS A 100 5.95 5.40 9.62
N ASN A 101 6.35 6.67 9.48
CA ASN A 101 6.25 7.69 10.55
C ASN A 101 4.83 7.84 11.13
N GLU A 102 3.81 7.54 10.33
CA GLU A 102 2.42 7.56 10.77
C GLU A 102 1.87 6.17 11.09
N ALA A 103 2.35 5.12 10.43
CA ALA A 103 1.92 3.74 10.66
C ALA A 103 2.45 3.26 12.02
N GLY A 104 1.64 3.30 13.07
CA GLY A 104 2.04 2.89 14.42
C GLY A 104 1.69 3.86 15.53
N ASN A 105 1.38 5.12 15.20
CA ASN A 105 1.07 6.17 16.18
C ASN A 105 -0.40 6.19 16.65
N PHE A 106 -1.17 5.13 16.36
CA PHE A 106 -2.59 4.99 16.68
C PHE A 106 -2.90 3.64 17.36
#